data_AF-A0A2D6PGL2-F1
#
_entry.id   AF-A0A2D6PGL2-F1
#
_cell.length_a   1.000
_cell.length_b   1.000
_cell.length_c   1.000
_cell.angle_alpha   90.00
_cell.angle_beta   90.00
_cell.angle_gamma   90.00
#
_symmetry.space_group_name_H-M   'P 1'
#
loop_
_entity.id
_entity.type
_entity.pdbx_description
1 polymer ?
#
loop_
_entity_poly.entity_id
_entity_poly.type
_entity_poly.pdbx_seq_one_letter_code
_entity_poly.pdbx_strand_id
1 'polypeptide(L)' 'MSAVSDLLTDYQHVIDDIRLVAGDNGAFEVVVDGELVYSKHATGRHAEPGEVLGIFRDILGADVPVYADQ' A
#
# COMPACT_ATOMS: atom_id res chain seq x y z
N MET A 1 6.59 -0.57 11.74
CA MET A 1 6.04 0.41 10.79
C MET A 1 4.70 -0.10 10.29
N SER A 2 3.80 0.78 9.86
CA SER A 2 2.50 0.41 9.28
C SER A 2 2.53 0.66 7.77
N ALA A 3 1.71 -0.07 7.00
CA ALA A 3 1.64 0.08 5.54
C ALA A 3 1.40 1.54 5.10
N VAL A 4 0.55 2.29 5.81
CA VAL A 4 0.32 3.71 5.54
C VAL A 4 1.58 4.55 5.75
N SER A 5 2.31 4.31 6.84
CA SER A 5 3.55 5.04 7.11
C SER A 5 4.59 4.79 6.02
N ASP A 6 4.69 3.54 5.54
CA ASP A 6 5.63 3.16 4.48
C ASP A 6 5.27 3.89 3.17
N LEU A 7 4.00 3.85 2.77
CA LEU A 7 3.52 4.51 1.54
C LEU A 7 3.69 6.04 1.57
N LEU A 8 3.36 6.70 2.69
CA LEU A 8 3.48 8.16 2.79
C LEU A 8 4.94 8.62 2.89
N THR A 9 5.82 7.81 3.48
CA THR A 9 7.26 8.14 3.52
C THR A 9 7.83 8.20 2.11
N ASP A 10 7.49 7.21 1.27
CA ASP A 10 8.15 7.02 -0.01
C ASP A 10 7.41 7.65 -1.19
N TYR A 11 6.08 7.76 -1.14
CA TYR A 11 5.28 8.11 -2.32
C TYR A 11 4.17 9.13 -2.07
N GLN A 12 4.21 9.90 -0.97
CA GLN A 12 3.21 10.95 -0.69
C GLN A 12 3.01 11.95 -1.85
N HIS A 13 4.03 12.17 -2.68
CA HIS A 13 4.00 13.12 -3.80
C HIS A 13 3.20 12.63 -5.02
N VAL A 14 2.87 11.34 -5.11
CA VAL A 14 2.04 10.76 -6.18
C VAL A 14 0.69 10.23 -5.67
N ILE A 15 0.47 10.23 -4.36
CA ILE A 15 -0.80 9.79 -3.75
C ILE A 15 -1.73 11.00 -3.65
N ASP A 16 -2.82 11.00 -4.41
CA ASP A 16 -3.87 12.03 -4.33
C ASP A 16 -4.64 11.93 -3.00
N ASP A 17 -5.07 10.72 -2.63
CA ASP A 17 -5.73 10.47 -1.36
C ASP A 17 -5.42 9.07 -0.80
N ILE A 18 -5.46 8.95 0.54
CA ILE A 18 -5.39 7.67 1.24
C ILE A 18 -6.52 7.59 2.25
N ARG A 19 -7.25 6.48 2.24
CA ARG A 19 -8.42 6.27 3.11
C ARG A 19 -8.23 5.04 3.96
N LEU A 20 -8.44 5.20 5.26
CA LEU A 20 -8.58 4.10 6.20
C LEU A 20 -10.06 3.79 6.38
N VAL A 21 -10.49 2.68 5.78
CA VAL A 21 -11.87 2.18 5.90
C VAL A 21 -11.87 1.12 6.99
N ALA A 22 -12.68 1.30 8.02
CA ALA A 22 -12.87 0.27 9.04
C ALA A 22 -13.50 -0.97 8.40
N GLY A 23 -12.75 -2.07 8.37
CA GLY A 23 -13.22 -3.34 7.84
C GLY A 23 -13.90 -4.20 8.91
N ASP A 24 -14.72 -5.15 8.45
CA ASP A 24 -15.35 -6.17 9.27
C ASP A 24 -14.57 -7.49 9.25
N ASN A 25 -14.87 -8.40 10.18
CA ASN A 25 -14.36 -9.78 10.21
C ASN A 25 -12.82 -9.95 10.13
N GLY A 26 -12.08 -8.96 10.64
CA GLY A 26 -10.62 -9.00 10.66
C GLY A 26 -9.98 -8.83 9.28
N ALA A 27 -10.73 -8.22 8.35
CA ALA A 27 -10.25 -7.86 7.02
C ALA A 27 -9.02 -6.94 7.09
N PHE A 28 -8.10 -7.19 6.18
CA PHE A 28 -7.04 -6.25 5.82
C PHE A 28 -6.89 -6.35 4.31
N GLU A 29 -7.35 -5.30 3.63
CA GLU A 29 -7.39 -5.21 2.19
C GLU A 29 -6.71 -3.92 1.77
N VAL A 30 -5.91 -4.00 0.72
CA VAL A 30 -5.27 -2.83 0.11
C VAL A 30 -5.80 -2.74 -1.29
N VAL A 31 -6.34 -1.56 -1.61
CA VAL A 31 -6.89 -1.24 -2.92
C VAL A 31 -6.14 -0.03 -3.46
N VAL A 32 -5.70 -0.11 -4.71
CA VAL A 32 -5.02 0.98 -5.43
C VAL A 32 -5.82 1.25 -6.69
N ASP A 33 -6.29 2.49 -6.86
CA ASP A 33 -7.10 2.90 -8.02
C ASP A 33 -8.30 1.97 -8.34
N GLY A 34 -8.90 1.40 -7.30
CA GLY A 34 -10.04 0.48 -7.41
C GLY A 34 -9.67 -0.99 -7.61
N GLU A 35 -8.40 -1.32 -7.77
CA GLU A 35 -7.89 -2.69 -7.89
C GLU A 35 -7.48 -3.24 -6.52
N LEU A 36 -7.94 -4.45 -6.17
CA LEU A 36 -7.55 -5.15 -4.96
C LEU A 36 -6.14 -5.73 -5.13
N VAL A 37 -5.15 -5.14 -4.48
CA VAL A 37 -3.73 -5.51 -4.65
C VAL A 37 -3.22 -6.41 -3.51
N TYR A 38 -3.89 -6.39 -2.36
CA TYR A 38 -3.61 -7.31 -1.26
C TYR A 38 -4.89 -7.65 -0.50
N SER A 39 -5.06 -8.91 -0.11
CA SER A 39 -6.11 -9.32 0.82
C SER A 39 -5.59 -10.37 1.80
N LYS A 40 -5.71 -10.06 3.09
CA LYS A 40 -5.40 -11.01 4.18
C LYS A 40 -6.25 -12.27 4.11
N HIS A 41 -7.49 -12.18 3.62
CA HIS A 41 -8.33 -13.35 3.46
C HIS A 41 -7.84 -14.24 2.32
N ALA A 42 -7.32 -13.65 1.24
CA ALA A 42 -6.74 -14.40 0.12
C ALA A 42 -5.39 -15.04 0.48
N THR A 43 -4.54 -14.34 1.22
CA THR A 43 -3.20 -14.83 1.61
C THR A 43 -3.21 -15.69 2.87
N GLY A 44 -4.27 -15.61 3.68
CA GLY A 44 -4.38 -16.29 4.98
C GLY A 44 -3.54 -15.66 6.10
N ARG A 45 -2.89 -14.52 5.87
CA ARG A 45 -2.04 -13.82 6.85
C ARG A 45 -2.12 -12.31 6.69
N HIS A 46 -1.64 -11.56 7.68
CA HIS A 46 -1.44 -10.13 7.51
C HIS A 46 -0.25 -9.85 6.57
N ALA A 47 -0.18 -8.64 6.02
CA ALA A 47 0.95 -8.24 5.19
C ALA A 47 2.24 -8.27 6.01
N GLU A 48 3.30 -8.79 5.41
CA GLU A 48 4.64 -8.68 5.98
C GLU A 48 5.11 -7.21 5.92
N PRO A 49 6.03 -6.79 6.80
CA PRO A 49 6.61 -5.45 6.73
C PRO A 49 7.14 -5.13 5.32
N GLY A 50 6.73 -4.01 4.75
CA GLY A 50 7.13 -3.58 3.41
C GLY A 50 6.46 -4.30 2.24
N GLU A 51 5.65 -5.34 2.45
CA GLU A 51 5.00 -6.09 1.36
C GLU A 51 4.06 -5.20 0.55
N VAL A 52 3.25 -4.38 1.23
CA VAL A 52 2.34 -3.43 0.57
C VAL A 52 3.11 -2.36 -0.21
N LEU A 53 4.21 -1.86 0.34
CA LEU A 53 5.07 -0.89 -0.34
C LEU A 53 5.70 -1.50 -1.60
N GLY A 54 6.14 -2.75 -1.54
CA GLY A 54 6.67 -3.49 -2.70
C GLY A 54 5.63 -3.61 -3.81
N ILE A 55 4.42 -4.04 -3.48
CA ILE A 55 3.30 -4.14 -4.44
C ILE A 55 3.01 -2.77 -5.07
N PHE A 56 2.94 -1.72 -4.25
CA PHE A 56 2.66 -0.36 -4.74
C PHE A 56 3.77 0.16 -5.67
N ARG A 57 5.04 -0.11 -5.35
CA ARG A 57 6.18 0.22 -6.21
C ARG A 57 6.12 -0.49 -7.56
N ASP A 58 5.72 -1.76 -7.57
CA ASP A 58 5.56 -2.54 -8.80
C ASP A 58 4.46 -1.96 -9.70
N ILE A 59 3.39 -1.39 -9.10
CA ILE A 59 2.30 -0.71 -9.82
C ILE A 59 2.77 0.60 -10.45
N LEU A 60 3.54 1.41 -9.72
CA LEU A 60 4.05 2.69 -10.22
C LEU A 60 5.11 2.53 -11.33
N GLY A 61 5.90 1.46 -11.27
CA GLY A 61 7.00 1.21 -12.18
C GLY A 61 8.30 1.91 -11.79
N ALA A 62 9.41 1.53 -12.44
CA ALA A 62 10.76 1.93 -12.06
C ALA A 62 11.10 3.41 -12.32
N ASP A 63 10.28 4.10 -13.13
CA ASP A 63 10.53 5.49 -13.53
C ASP A 63 9.98 6.53 -12.52
N VAL A 64 9.24 6.09 -11.49
CA VAL A 64 8.72 6.97 -10.44
C VAL A 64 9.73 7.02 -9.28
N PRO A 65 10.33 8.17 -8.97
CA PRO A 65 11.32 8.29 -7.90
C PRO A 65 10.65 8.19 -6.52
N VAL A 66 11.43 7.76 -5.53
CA VAL A 66 11.01 7.83 -4.12
C VAL A 66 11.08 9.28 -3.66
N TYR A 67 10.12 9.72 -2.84
CA TYR A 67 10.02 11.07 -2.32
C TYR A 67 11.28 11.50 -1.56
N ALA A 68 11.87 10.59 -0.78
CA ALA A 68 13.08 10.85 -0.02
C ALA A 68 14.30 11.19 -0.89
N ASP A 69 14.26 10.85 -2.19
CA ASP A 69 15.30 11.20 -3.17
C ASP A 69 15.06 12.56 -3.85
N GLN A 70 13.99 13.28 -3.49
CA GLN A 70 13.65 14.62 -4.02
C GLN A 70 14.09 15.77 -3.11
#